data_AF-A0A2V7RHZ9-F1
#
_entry.id   AF-A0A2V7RHZ9-F1
#
_cell.length_a   1.000
_cell.length_b   1.000
_cell.length_c   1.000
_cell.angle_alpha   90.00
_cell.angle_beta   90.00
_cell.angle_gamma   90.00
#
_symmetry.space_group_name_H-M   'P 1'
#
loop_
_entity.id
_entity.type
_entity.pdbx_description
1 polymer ?
#
loop_
_entity_poly.entity_id
_entity_poly.type
_entity_poly.pdbx_seq_one_letter_code
_entity_poly.pdbx_strand_id
1 'polypeptide(L)'
;MGRLPTPRHAAELTPSDDPALACVNAFVDRLLDLPFFAWLAIGQSVSSEHGLPVRRAARDALDVAIVDHGLGVPAWYVRDAVETAAFLAARGVSQWSRRERALFAAAHGTAETAALALLARAHLPAAMLRTLSISFAGYIADS
;
A
#
# COMPACT_ATOMS: atom_id res chain seq x y z
N MET A 1 -0.48 34.97 32.35
CA MET A 1 -0.08 33.94 31.37
C MET A 1 -1.13 32.84 31.36
N GLY A 2 -2.10 32.92 30.45
CA GLY A 2 -3.19 31.94 30.37
C GLY A 2 -2.75 30.70 29.61
N ARG A 3 -2.81 29.53 30.25
CA ARG A 3 -2.65 28.24 29.55
C ARG A 3 -3.85 28.07 28.62
N LEU A 4 -3.59 27.95 27.33
CA LEU A 4 -4.61 27.54 26.36
C LEU A 4 -5.10 26.13 26.73
N PRO A 5 -6.42 25.87 26.73
CA PRO A 5 -6.94 24.54 26.92
C PRO A 5 -6.51 23.66 25.74
N THR A 6 -5.88 22.53 26.02
CA THR A 6 -5.60 21.50 25.03
C THR A 6 -6.93 21.07 24.37
N PRO A 7 -7.02 21.06 23.03
CA PRO A 7 -8.24 20.63 22.36
C PRO A 7 -8.54 19.17 22.74
N ARG A 8 -9.77 18.92 23.20
CA ARG A 8 -10.30 17.58 23.57
C ARG A 8 -10.30 16.57 22.41
N HIS A 9 -9.91 16.99 21.21
CA HIS A 9 -9.77 16.15 20.02
C HIS A 9 -8.35 15.61 19.79
N ALA A 10 -7.39 15.93 20.66
CA ALA A 10 -6.21 15.09 20.84
C ALA A 10 -6.61 13.85 21.68
N ALA A 11 -7.72 13.20 21.29
CA ALA A 11 -7.96 11.83 21.66
C ALA A 11 -6.72 11.08 21.21
N GLU A 12 -6.09 10.43 22.18
CA GLU A 12 -4.98 9.52 22.00
C GLU A 12 -5.17 8.78 20.67
N LEU A 13 -4.18 8.86 19.79
CA LEU A 13 -4.00 7.88 18.73
C LEU A 13 -3.73 6.56 19.45
N THR A 14 -4.79 5.95 20.01
CA THR A 14 -4.75 4.59 20.50
C THR A 14 -4.20 3.77 19.33
N PRO A 15 -3.16 2.95 19.53
CA PRO A 15 -2.77 1.99 18.51
C PRO A 15 -4.04 1.26 18.12
N SER A 16 -4.47 1.42 16.87
CA SER A 16 -5.72 0.85 16.44
C SER A 16 -5.60 -0.65 16.62
N ASP A 17 -6.43 -1.24 17.49
CA ASP A 17 -6.60 -2.69 17.62
C ASP A 17 -7.27 -3.30 16.37
N ASP A 18 -7.38 -2.52 15.28
CA ASP A 18 -7.86 -2.99 14.00
C ASP A 18 -6.84 -3.97 13.38
N PRO A 19 -7.18 -5.26 13.27
CA PRO A 19 -6.27 -6.26 12.74
C PRO A 19 -5.96 -6.03 11.24
N ALA A 20 -6.77 -5.25 10.51
CA ALA A 20 -6.44 -4.84 9.15
C ALA A 20 -5.27 -3.84 9.14
N LEU A 21 -5.28 -2.85 10.04
CA LEU A 21 -4.18 -1.87 10.15
C LEU A 21 -2.89 -2.52 10.63
N ALA A 22 -2.95 -3.49 11.54
CA ALA A 22 -1.77 -4.27 11.94
C ALA A 22 -1.13 -5.01 10.74
N CYS A 23 -1.95 -5.61 9.88
CA CYS A 23 -1.49 -6.28 8.66
C CYS A 23 -0.86 -5.30 7.67
N VAL A 24 -1.46 -4.12 7.50
CA VAL A 24 -0.93 -3.07 6.62
C VAL A 24 0.39 -2.51 7.15
N ASN A 25 0.50 -2.24 8.46
CA ASN A 25 1.74 -1.74 9.06
C ASN A 25 2.87 -2.75 8.88
N ALA A 26 2.63 -4.04 9.15
CA ALA A 26 3.62 -5.08 8.93
C ALA A 26 4.05 -5.20 7.45
N PHE A 27 3.12 -4.98 6.52
CA PHE A 27 3.44 -4.92 5.09
C PHE A 27 4.30 -3.71 4.75
N VAL A 28 3.96 -2.52 5.25
CA VAL A 28 4.74 -1.28 5.05
C VAL A 28 6.13 -1.42 5.65
N ASP A 29 6.28 -2.00 6.83
CA ASP A 29 7.59 -2.25 7.45
C ASP A 29 8.49 -3.09 6.54
N ARG A 30 7.93 -4.12 5.89
CA ARG A 30 8.66 -4.93 4.91
C ARG A 30 8.99 -4.16 3.63
N LEU A 31 8.15 -3.19 3.22
CA LEU A 31 8.46 -2.30 2.10
C LEU A 31 9.60 -1.34 2.44
N LEU A 32 9.70 -0.86 3.68
CA LEU A 32 10.78 0.01 4.15
C LEU A 32 12.15 -0.67 4.05
N ASP A 33 12.19 -1.99 4.30
CA ASP A 33 13.40 -2.80 4.20
C ASP A 33 13.69 -3.27 2.76
N LEU A 34 12.80 -3.01 1.81
CA LEU A 34 12.90 -3.54 0.45
C LEU A 34 13.90 -2.73 -0.39
N PRO A 35 15.01 -3.33 -0.87
CA PRO A 35 16.01 -2.60 -1.63
C PRO A 35 15.51 -2.23 -3.03
N PHE A 36 16.04 -1.14 -3.59
CA PHE A 36 15.65 -0.61 -4.91
C PHE A 36 15.57 -1.66 -6.03
N PHE A 37 16.54 -2.58 -6.12
CA PHE A 37 16.55 -3.60 -7.17
C PHE A 37 15.37 -4.59 -7.05
N ALA A 38 14.87 -4.84 -5.84
CA ALA A 38 13.71 -5.68 -5.62
C ALA A 38 12.43 -4.99 -6.11
N TRP A 39 12.31 -3.67 -5.89
CA TRP A 39 11.24 -2.87 -6.50
C TRP A 39 11.26 -2.98 -8.04
N LEU A 40 12.44 -2.90 -8.67
CA LEU A 40 12.56 -3.06 -10.12
C LEU A 40 12.17 -4.46 -10.60
N ALA A 41 12.57 -5.51 -9.88
CA ALA A 41 12.21 -6.89 -10.20
C ALA A 41 10.70 -7.12 -10.12
N ILE A 42 10.05 -6.59 -9.09
CA ILE A 42 8.58 -6.64 -8.94
C ILE A 42 7.93 -5.86 -10.09
N GLY A 43 8.41 -4.66 -10.40
CA GLY A 43 7.91 -3.85 -11.50
C GLY A 43 8.03 -4.56 -12.86
N GLN A 44 9.11 -5.33 -13.04
CA GLN A 44 9.32 -6.14 -14.24
C GLN A 44 8.29 -7.26 -14.34
N SER A 45 8.01 -7.96 -13.23
CA SER A 45 6.98 -9.00 -13.15
C SER A 45 5.59 -8.45 -13.45
N VAL A 46 5.24 -7.30 -12.85
CA VAL A 46 3.96 -6.62 -13.07
C VAL A 46 3.79 -6.23 -14.54
N SER A 47 4.86 -5.70 -15.16
CA SER A 47 4.83 -5.25 -16.56
C SER A 47 4.68 -6.41 -17.57
N SER A 48 5.07 -7.62 -17.19
CA SER A 48 4.92 -8.83 -18.01
C SER A 48 3.63 -9.61 -17.75
N GLU A 49 2.83 -9.19 -16.77
CA GLU A 49 1.63 -9.91 -16.35
C GLU A 49 0.49 -9.78 -17.38
N HIS A 50 -0.14 -10.90 -17.68
CA HIS A 50 -1.30 -10.98 -18.56
C HIS A 50 -2.56 -11.12 -17.69
N GLY A 51 -3.41 -10.09 -17.66
CA GLY A 51 -4.60 -10.09 -16.78
C GLY A 51 -5.26 -8.73 -16.55
N LEU A 52 -5.02 -7.74 -17.43
CA LEU A 52 -5.47 -6.37 -17.23
C LEU A 52 -6.97 -6.21 -16.95
N PRO A 53 -7.90 -6.95 -17.59
CA PRO A 53 -9.33 -6.81 -17.30
C PRO A 53 -9.69 -7.25 -15.88
N VAL A 54 -9.14 -8.38 -15.41
CA VAL A 54 -9.41 -8.92 -14.07
C VAL A 54 -8.84 -8.00 -13.00
N ARG A 55 -7.61 -7.52 -13.21
CA ARG A 55 -6.96 -6.58 -12.28
C ARG A 55 -7.68 -5.22 -12.24
N ARG A 56 -8.23 -4.76 -13.36
CA ARG A 56 -9.08 -3.54 -13.40
C ARG A 56 -10.36 -3.74 -12.59
N ALA A 57 -11.10 -4.82 -12.84
CA ALA A 57 -12.31 -5.12 -12.08
C ALA A 57 -12.05 -5.23 -10.57
N ALA A 58 -10.92 -5.82 -10.17
CA ALA A 58 -10.52 -5.89 -8.77
C ALA A 58 -10.19 -4.50 -8.19
N ARG A 59 -9.56 -3.60 -8.96
CA ARG A 59 -9.31 -2.21 -8.54
C ARG A 59 -10.61 -1.42 -8.38
N ASP A 60 -11.53 -1.56 -9.34
CA ASP A 60 -12.83 -0.88 -9.26
C ASP A 60 -13.60 -1.32 -8.00
N ALA A 61 -13.56 -2.62 -7.67
CA ALA A 61 -14.17 -3.15 -6.44
C ALA A 61 -13.48 -2.64 -5.16
N LEU A 62 -12.15 -2.46 -5.18
CA LEU A 62 -11.41 -1.85 -4.08
C LEU A 62 -11.83 -0.39 -3.86
N ASP A 63 -11.95 0.40 -4.93
CA ASP A 63 -12.37 1.79 -4.83
C ASP A 63 -13.78 1.91 -4.25
N VAL A 64 -14.71 1.05 -4.70
CA VAL A 64 -16.06 0.94 -4.12
C VAL A 64 -16.00 0.58 -2.63
N ALA A 65 -15.22 -0.43 -2.26
CA ALA A 65 -15.11 -0.86 -0.86
C ALA A 65 -14.54 0.26 0.05
N ILE A 66 -13.57 1.04 -0.41
CA ILE A 66 -13.02 2.17 0.35
C ILE A 66 -14.09 3.23 0.60
N VAL A 67 -14.90 3.55 -0.42
CA VAL A 67 -15.95 4.56 -0.34
C VAL A 67 -17.10 4.08 0.55
N ASP A 68 -17.65 2.89 0.28
CA ASP A 68 -18.84 2.36 0.95
C ASP A 68 -18.62 2.10 2.45
N HIS A 69 -17.38 1.81 2.85
CA HIS A 69 -17.01 1.54 4.23
C HIS A 69 -16.29 2.70 4.92
N GLY A 70 -16.24 3.89 4.30
CA GLY A 70 -15.69 5.09 4.93
C GLY A 70 -14.20 5.01 5.24
N LEU A 71 -13.44 4.20 4.49
CA LEU A 71 -12.01 3.95 4.72
C LEU A 71 -11.11 5.05 4.15
N GLY A 72 -11.66 6.20 3.73
CA GLY A 72 -10.92 7.24 3.04
C GLY A 72 -9.74 7.82 3.84
N VAL A 73 -9.92 8.06 5.14
CA VAL A 73 -8.86 8.57 6.02
C VAL A 73 -7.77 7.51 6.25
N PRO A 74 -8.08 6.27 6.67
CA PRO A 74 -7.08 5.19 6.73
C PRO A 74 -6.36 4.96 5.39
N ALA A 75 -7.08 4.97 4.27
CA ALA A 75 -6.51 4.81 2.94
C ALA A 75 -5.51 5.92 2.60
N TRP A 76 -5.78 7.17 3.02
CA TRP A 76 -4.82 8.26 2.87
C TRP A 76 -3.53 8.01 3.66
N TYR A 77 -3.62 7.59 4.92
CA TYR A 77 -2.45 7.25 5.73
C TYR A 77 -1.63 6.12 5.12
N VAL A 78 -2.30 5.07 4.61
CA VAL A 78 -1.63 3.94 3.97
C VAL A 78 -0.88 4.37 2.71
N ARG A 79 -1.47 5.25 1.89
CA ARG A 79 -0.80 5.80 0.71
C ARG A 79 0.45 6.59 1.08
N ASP A 80 0.37 7.45 2.09
CA ASP A 80 1.51 8.24 2.58
C ASP A 80 2.64 7.36 3.09
N ALA A 81 2.31 6.27 3.79
CA ALA A 81 3.27 5.31 4.30
C ALA A 81 3.98 4.52 3.17
N VAL A 82 3.23 4.10 2.14
CA VAL A 82 3.81 3.42 0.96
C VAL A 82 4.70 4.38 0.15
N GLU A 83 4.26 5.63 -0.05
CA GLU A 83 5.07 6.65 -0.73
C GLU A 83 6.39 6.90 0.04
N THR A 84 6.32 6.96 1.37
CA THR A 84 7.51 7.08 2.22
C THR A 84 8.46 5.89 2.01
N ALA A 85 7.95 4.66 1.97
CA ALA A 85 8.78 3.49 1.71
C ALA A 85 9.41 3.51 0.32
N ALA A 86 8.65 3.89 -0.71
CA ALA A 86 9.15 4.03 -2.07
C ALA A 86 10.24 5.10 -2.15
N PHE A 87 10.01 6.27 -1.56
CA PHE A 87 11.00 7.34 -1.47
C PHE A 87 12.30 6.86 -0.81
N LEU A 88 12.19 6.16 0.32
CA LEU A 88 13.35 5.65 1.06
C LEU A 88 14.10 4.57 0.28
N ALA A 89 13.41 3.69 -0.44
CA ALA A 89 14.04 2.68 -1.30
C ALA A 89 14.83 3.33 -2.45
N ALA A 90 14.35 4.46 -2.96
CA ALA A 90 14.96 5.17 -4.08
C ALA A 90 16.00 6.23 -3.66
N ARG A 91 16.10 6.53 -2.35
CA ARG A 91 17.03 7.53 -1.83
C ARG A 91 18.47 7.10 -2.10
N GLY A 92 19.23 7.94 -2.82
CA GLY A 92 20.63 7.68 -3.15
C GLY A 92 20.88 7.09 -4.54
N VAL A 93 19.85 6.80 -5.33
CA VAL A 93 20.02 6.43 -6.74
C VAL A 93 20.12 7.70 -7.58
N SER A 94 21.33 8.02 -8.05
CA SER A 94 21.65 9.31 -8.68
C SER A 94 21.17 9.47 -10.12
N GLN A 95 21.02 8.39 -10.89
CA GLN A 95 20.57 8.44 -12.29
C GLN A 95 19.71 7.21 -12.61
N TRP A 96 18.46 7.46 -12.98
CA TRP A 96 17.53 6.40 -13.37
C TRP A 96 17.37 6.42 -14.88
N SER A 97 17.53 5.27 -15.51
CA SER A 97 17.08 5.09 -16.87
C SER A 97 15.56 5.28 -16.96
N ARG A 98 15.07 5.57 -18.17
CA ARG A 98 13.62 5.63 -18.42
C ARG A 98 12.92 4.30 -18.08
N ARG A 99 13.60 3.18 -18.31
CA ARG A 99 13.09 1.84 -17.99
C ARG A 99 12.94 1.67 -16.47
N GLU A 100 13.96 2.00 -15.69
CA GLU A 100 13.91 1.86 -14.23
C GLU A 100 12.81 2.74 -13.62
N ARG A 101 12.63 3.97 -14.10
CA ARG A 101 11.49 4.82 -13.68
C ARG A 101 10.15 4.16 -13.94
N ALA A 102 9.96 3.55 -15.10
CA ALA A 102 8.71 2.87 -15.45
C ALA A 102 8.47 1.63 -14.58
N LEU A 103 9.50 0.81 -14.38
CA LEU A 103 9.41 -0.40 -13.55
C LEU A 103 9.14 -0.03 -12.09
N PHE A 104 9.87 0.95 -11.55
CA PHE A 104 9.69 1.43 -10.19
C PHE A 104 8.28 1.99 -9.98
N ALA A 105 7.78 2.82 -10.91
CA ALA A 105 6.41 3.34 -10.85
C ALA A 105 5.35 2.23 -10.90
N ALA A 106 5.55 1.19 -11.72
CA ALA A 106 4.66 0.03 -11.77
C ALA A 106 4.66 -0.74 -10.44
N ALA A 107 5.83 -0.93 -9.83
CA ALA A 107 5.95 -1.56 -8.52
C ALA A 107 5.31 -0.72 -7.42
N HIS A 108 5.55 0.60 -7.41
CA HIS A 108 4.95 1.55 -6.47
C HIS A 108 3.42 1.53 -6.51
N GLY A 109 2.82 1.71 -7.70
CA GLY A 109 1.37 1.66 -7.83
C GLY A 109 0.77 0.30 -7.45
N THR A 110 1.53 -0.79 -7.64
CA THR A 110 1.11 -2.13 -7.21
C THR A 110 1.22 -2.31 -5.70
N ALA A 111 2.26 -1.76 -5.06
CA ALA A 111 2.41 -1.77 -3.60
C ALA A 111 1.27 -0.98 -2.93
N GLU A 112 0.95 0.21 -3.46
CA GLU A 112 -0.18 1.01 -2.97
C GLU A 112 -1.49 0.22 -3.10
N THR A 113 -1.75 -0.37 -4.28
CA THR A 113 -2.95 -1.18 -4.51
C THR A 113 -3.03 -2.36 -3.53
N ALA A 114 -1.90 -3.04 -3.28
CA ALA A 114 -1.85 -4.18 -2.34
C ALA A 114 -2.11 -3.74 -0.89
N ALA A 115 -1.49 -2.63 -0.44
CA ALA A 115 -1.69 -2.09 0.90
C ALA A 115 -3.14 -1.67 1.14
N LEU A 116 -3.75 -1.01 0.16
CA LEU A 116 -5.18 -0.65 0.22
C LEU A 116 -6.09 -1.87 0.19
N ALA A 117 -5.75 -2.91 -0.56
CA ALA A 117 -6.50 -4.16 -0.54
C ALA A 117 -6.43 -4.86 0.82
N LEU A 118 -5.26 -4.83 1.49
CA LEU A 118 -5.12 -5.34 2.86
C LEU A 118 -5.94 -4.53 3.87
N LEU A 119 -5.97 -3.21 3.74
CA LEU A 119 -6.82 -2.34 4.55
C LEU A 119 -8.31 -2.70 4.37
N ALA A 120 -8.74 -2.88 3.12
CA ALA A 120 -10.12 -3.21 2.78
C ALA A 120 -10.43 -4.73 2.84
N ARG A 121 -9.54 -5.57 3.40
CA ARG A 121 -9.62 -7.04 3.30
C ARG A 121 -10.94 -7.63 3.79
N ALA A 122 -11.56 -7.04 4.81
CA ALA A 122 -12.82 -7.50 5.38
C ALA A 122 -14.02 -7.26 4.44
N HIS A 123 -13.84 -6.41 3.42
CA HIS A 123 -14.87 -5.94 2.52
C HIS A 123 -14.62 -6.35 1.07
N LEU A 124 -13.56 -7.12 0.81
CA LEU A 124 -13.20 -7.59 -0.52
C LEU A 124 -13.32 -9.10 -0.65
N PRO A 125 -13.82 -9.61 -1.79
CA PRO A 125 -13.73 -11.03 -2.10
C PRO A 125 -12.27 -11.50 -2.06
N ALA A 126 -12.01 -12.64 -1.44
CA ALA A 126 -10.65 -13.18 -1.30
C ALA A 126 -9.91 -13.34 -2.64
N ALA A 127 -10.64 -13.63 -3.72
CA ALA A 127 -10.07 -13.69 -5.06
C ALA A 127 -9.53 -12.33 -5.54
N MET A 128 -10.29 -11.25 -5.32
CA MET A 128 -9.87 -9.89 -5.67
C MET A 128 -8.69 -9.45 -4.82
N LEU A 129 -8.73 -9.72 -3.51
CA LEU A 129 -7.60 -9.45 -2.62
C LEU A 129 -6.32 -10.11 -3.15
N ARG A 130 -6.37 -11.41 -3.47
CA ARG A 130 -5.23 -12.14 -4.06
C ARG A 130 -4.78 -11.52 -5.37
N THR A 131 -5.69 -11.18 -6.28
CA THR A 131 -5.34 -10.54 -7.56
C THR A 131 -4.58 -9.22 -7.35
N LEU A 132 -5.02 -8.41 -6.38
CA LEU A 132 -4.42 -7.11 -6.11
C LEU A 132 -3.07 -7.22 -5.40
N SER A 133 -2.87 -8.25 -4.59
CA SER A 133 -1.70 -8.42 -3.74
C SER A 133 -0.64 -9.40 -4.26
N ILE A 134 -0.94 -10.15 -5.34
CA ILE A 134 -0.10 -11.28 -5.79
C ILE A 134 1.37 -10.94 -6.00
N SER A 135 1.66 -9.75 -6.55
CA SER A 135 3.03 -9.30 -6.84
C SER A 135 3.85 -9.03 -5.58
N PHE A 136 3.18 -8.88 -4.44
CA PHE A 136 3.77 -8.67 -3.13
C PHE A 136 3.43 -9.80 -2.14
N ALA A 137 2.89 -10.94 -2.59
CA ALA A 137 2.41 -12.01 -1.70
C ALA A 137 3.49 -12.49 -0.71
N GLY A 138 4.76 -12.61 -1.16
CA GLY A 138 5.88 -12.98 -0.28
C GLY A 138 6.24 -11.95 0.80
N TYR A 139 5.72 -10.73 0.69
CA TYR A 139 5.90 -9.65 1.66
C TYR A 139 4.67 -9.42 2.52
N ILE A 140 3.58 -10.16 2.32
CA ILE A 140 2.39 -10.08 3.16
C ILE A 140 2.50 -11.22 4.18
N ALA A 141 2.28 -10.94 5.46
CA ALA A 141 2.30 -11.99 6.47
C ALA A 141 1.06 -12.86 6.30
N ASP A 142 1.23 -14.19 6.29
CA ASP A 142 0.14 -15.12 6.52
C ASP A 142 -0.39 -14.82 7.93
N SER A 143 -1.49 -14.08 8.01
CA SER A 143 -2.19 -13.80 9.26
C SER A 143 -3.18 -14.90 9.57
#